data_AF-A0A2H5EZJ0-F1
#
_entry.id   AF-A0A2H5EZJ0-F1
#
_cell.length_a   1.000
_cell.length_b   1.000
_cell.length_c   1.000
_cell.angle_alpha   90.00
_cell.angle_beta   90.00
_cell.angle_gamma   90.00
#
_symmetry.space_group_name_H-M   'P 1'
#
loop_
_entity.id
_entity.type
_entity.pdbx_description
1 polymer ?
#
loop_
_entity_poly.entity_id
_entity_poly.type
_entity_poly.pdbx_seq_one_letter_code
_entity_poly.pdbx_strand_id
1 'polypeptide(L)' 'MIARLPLGAVPPRAALERLIARHGTRAVLMGMVMALLRPGRKRRRRHRMLPTEQISPHLRRDLGLLPHIPAEPPRYWNHY' A
#
# COMPACT_ATOMS: atom_id res chain seq x y z
N MET A 1 3.21 -19.41 13.69
CA MET A 1 2.31 -18.48 14.40
C MET A 1 1.93 -17.37 13.43
N ILE A 2 0.67 -17.31 12.98
CA ILE A 2 0.19 -16.24 12.08
C ILE A 2 -0.24 -15.06 12.96
N ALA A 3 0.39 -13.90 12.80
CA ALA A 3 0.01 -12.68 13.50
C ALA A 3 -1.40 -12.27 13.07
N ARG A 4 -2.36 -12.36 14.01
CA ARG A 4 -3.72 -11.85 13.79
C ARG A 4 -3.66 -10.33 13.85
N LEU A 5 -3.63 -9.69 12.69
CA LEU A 5 -3.84 -8.26 12.60
C LEU A 5 -5.26 -7.96 13.12
N PRO A 6 -5.44 -7.08 14.11
CA PRO A 6 -6.77 -6.69 14.54
C PRO A 6 -7.41 -5.90 13.40
N LEU A 7 -8.23 -6.57 12.59
CA LEU A 7 -9.14 -5.96 11.62
C LEU A 7 -10.32 -5.28 12.33
N GLY A 8 -10.07 -4.66 13.48
CA GLY A 8 -11.03 -3.86 14.22
C GLY A 8 -11.21 -2.52 13.53
N ALA A 9 -11.81 -2.53 12.34
CA ALA A 9 -12.21 -1.30 11.67
C ALA A 9 -13.25 -0.61 12.56
N VAL A 10 -12.85 0.47 13.23
CA VAL A 10 -13.76 1.33 13.97
C VAL A 10 -14.88 1.75 13.00
N PRO A 11 -16.16 1.61 13.38
CA PRO A 11 -17.24 1.99 12.49
C PRO A 11 -17.06 3.47 12.08
N PRO A 12 -17.25 3.80 10.80
CA PRO A 12 -16.87 5.11 10.26
C PRO A 12 -17.53 6.26 11.01
N ARG A 13 -18.77 6.06 11.49
CA ARG A 13 -19.49 7.02 12.32
C ARG A 13 -18.77 7.32 13.64
N ALA A 14 -18.38 6.29 14.40
CA ALA A 14 -17.70 6.47 15.68
C ALA A 14 -16.30 7.11 15.51
N ALA A 15 -15.62 6.81 14.41
CA ALA A 15 -14.36 7.47 14.06
C ALA A 15 -14.57 8.96 13.78
N LEU A 16 -15.64 9.31 13.08
CA LEU A 16 -15.97 10.70 12.71
C LEU A 16 -16.39 11.52 13.94
N GLU A 17 -17.22 10.95 14.82
CA GLU A 17 -17.61 11.57 16.10
C GLU A 17 -16.37 11.86 16.98
N ARG A 18 -15.43 10.90 17.08
CA ARG A 18 -14.15 11.12 17.78
C ARG A 18 -13.30 12.22 17.14
N LEU A 19 -13.32 12.33 15.81
CA LEU A 19 -12.56 13.34 15.08
C LEU A 19 -13.13 14.74 15.35
N ILE A 20 -14.47 14.87 15.35
CA ILE A 20 -15.18 16.10 15.69
C ILE A 20 -14.93 16.47 17.14
N ALA A 21 -15.04 15.52 18.07
CA ALA A 21 -14.81 15.77 19.48
C ALA A 21 -13.38 16.28 19.78
N ARG A 22 -12.38 15.82 19.02
CA ARG A 22 -10.97 16.23 19.21
C ARG A 22 -10.56 17.51 18.49
N HIS A 23 -11.11 17.78 17.31
CA HIS A 23 -10.63 18.87 16.43
C HIS A 23 -11.70 19.93 16.11
N GLY A 24 -12.95 19.68 16.49
CA GLY A 24 -14.09 20.51 16.14
C GLY A 24 -14.60 20.28 14.71
N THR A 25 -15.89 20.57 14.50
CA THR A 25 -16.58 20.30 13.22
C THR A 25 -15.94 21.02 12.04
N ARG A 26 -15.49 22.27 12.24
CA ARG A 26 -14.89 23.10 11.17
C ARG A 26 -13.58 22.51 10.64
N ALA A 27 -12.72 21.99 11.53
CA ALA A 27 -11.46 21.35 11.12
C ALA A 27 -11.70 20.03 10.39
N VAL A 28 -12.68 19.25 10.85
CA VAL A 28 -13.08 17.99 10.21
C VAL A 28 -13.62 18.22 8.80
N LEU A 29 -14.51 19.20 8.63
CA LEU A 29 -15.05 19.57 7.32
C LEU A 29 -13.97 20.04 6.35
N MET A 30 -13.07 20.93 6.80
CA MET A 30 -11.94 21.37 5.98
C MET A 30 -11.02 20.21 5.61
N GLY A 31 -10.73 19.30 6.54
CA GLY A 31 -9.94 18.10 6.27
C GLY A 31 -10.61 17.18 5.23
N MET A 32 -11.93 17.03 5.29
CA MET A 32 -12.71 16.24 4.33
C MET A 32 -12.67 16.87 2.93
N VAL A 33 -12.89 18.17 2.82
CA VAL A 33 -12.78 18.92 1.55
C VAL A 33 -11.37 18.79 0.97
N MET A 34 -10.33 18.96 1.79
CA MET A 34 -8.93 18.81 1.35
C MET A 34 -8.59 17.38 0.96
N ALA A 35 -9.23 16.37 1.56
CA ALA A 35 -9.07 14.97 1.17
C ALA A 35 -9.74 14.67 -0.17
N LEU A 36 -10.91 15.24 -0.44
CA LEU A 36 -11.64 15.14 -1.71
C LEU A 36 -10.88 15.84 -2.85
N LEU A 37 -10.35 17.05 -2.59
CA LEU A 37 -9.60 17.83 -3.56
C LEU A 37 -8.20 17.30 -3.81
N ARG A 38 -7.67 16.44 -2.92
CA ARG A 38 -6.33 15.86 -3.13
C ARG A 38 -6.38 14.89 -4.31
N PRO A 39 -5.62 15.13 -5.39
CA PRO A 39 -5.59 14.23 -6.53
C PRO A 39 -5.15 12.83 -6.06
N GLY A 40 -5.84 11.79 -6.54
CA GLY A 40 -5.65 10.39 -6.16
C GLY A 40 -4.22 9.84 -6.33
N ARG A 41 -3.29 10.65 -6.86
CA ARG A 41 -1.84 10.40 -6.91
C ARG A 41 -1.22 10.03 -5.55
N LYS A 42 -1.67 10.62 -4.43
CA LYS A 42 -1.17 10.23 -3.08
C LYS A 42 -1.70 8.87 -2.61
N ARG A 43 -2.90 8.45 -3.05
CA ARG A 43 -3.46 7.12 -2.78
C ARG A 43 -2.67 6.03 -3.52
N ARG A 44 -2.23 6.31 -4.76
CA ARG A 44 -1.29 5.44 -5.51
C ARG A 44 0.10 5.36 -4.87
N ARG A 45 0.59 6.41 -4.20
CA ARG A 45 1.92 6.37 -3.54
C ARG A 45 1.95 5.53 -2.25
N ARG A 46 0.84 5.43 -1.51
CA ARG A 46 0.76 4.57 -0.30
C ARG A 46 0.63 3.09 -0.63
N HIS A 47 -0.01 2.77 -1.75
CA HIS A 47 0.05 1.45 -2.36
C HIS A 47 1.05 1.48 -3.52
N ARG A 48 2.31 1.84 -3.22
CA ARG A 48 3.39 1.55 -4.17
C ARG A 48 3.42 0.03 -4.27
N MET A 49 2.64 -0.50 -5.22
CA MET A 49 2.70 -1.89 -5.63
C MET A 49 4.18 -2.19 -5.81
N LEU A 50 4.73 -3.12 -5.03
CA LEU A 50 6.08 -3.60 -5.33
C LEU A 50 6.02 -4.01 -6.81
N PRO A 51 6.91 -3.49 -7.66
CA PRO A 51 7.03 -3.99 -9.02
C PRO A 51 7.07 -5.51 -8.96
N THR A 52 6.36 -6.21 -9.84
CA THR A 52 6.30 -7.69 -9.86
C THR A 52 7.69 -8.35 -9.92
N GLU A 53 8.67 -7.58 -10.37
CA GLU A 53 10.11 -7.90 -10.43
C GLU A 53 10.78 -7.96 -9.04
N GLN A 54 10.23 -7.27 -8.03
CA GLN A 54 10.71 -7.26 -6.64
C GLN A 54 10.06 -8.35 -5.77
N ILE A 55 9.17 -9.17 -6.34
CA ILE A 55 8.51 -10.29 -5.65
C ILE A 55 9.46 -11.49 -5.66
N SER A 56 9.66 -12.12 -4.51
CA SER A 56 10.53 -13.30 -4.41
C SER A 56 10.03 -14.45 -5.29
N PRO A 57 10.92 -15.33 -5.80
CA PRO A 57 10.52 -16.42 -6.70
C PRO A 57 9.50 -17.37 -6.10
N HIS A 58 9.60 -17.66 -4.80
CA HIS A 58 8.65 -18.51 -4.09
C HIS A 58 7.28 -17.87 -4.00
N LEU A 59 7.22 -16.58 -3.65
CA LEU A 59 5.97 -15.83 -3.56
C LEU A 59 5.31 -15.68 -4.95
N ARG A 60 6.09 -15.58 -6.04
CA ARG A 60 5.53 -15.62 -7.40
C ARG A 60 4.86 -16.96 -7.71
N ARG A 61 5.47 -18.07 -7.30
CA ARG A 61 4.91 -19.42 -7.49
C ARG A 61 3.60 -19.58 -6.72
N ASP A 62 3.55 -19.13 -5.48
CA ASP A 62 2.35 -19.19 -4.64
C ASP A 62 1.21 -18.33 -5.19
N LEU A 63 1.54 -17.23 -5.87
CA LEU A 63 0.59 -16.33 -6.54
C LEU A 63 0.21 -16.79 -7.96
N GLY A 64 0.76 -17.90 -8.48
CA GLY A 64 0.52 -18.37 -9.84
C GLY A 64 1.09 -17.45 -10.94
N LEU A 65 2.04 -16.57 -10.59
CA LEU A 65 2.71 -15.69 -11.54
C LEU A 65 3.79 -16.46 -12.29
N LEU A 66 3.98 -16.15 -13.59
CA LEU A 66 5.08 -16.71 -14.37
C LEU A 66 6.44 -16.43 -13.68
N PRO A 67 7.47 -17.26 -13.85
CA PRO A 67 8.80 -16.97 -13.34
C PRO A 67 9.33 -15.65 -13.89
N HIS A 68 10.08 -14.90 -13.07
CA HIS A 68 10.77 -13.70 -13.55
C HIS A 68 11.93 -14.15 -14.43
N ILE A 69 11.91 -13.81 -15.71
CA ILE A 69 13.07 -13.92 -16.58
C ILE A 69 13.76 -12.55 -16.52
N PRO A 70 14.90 -12.40 -15.84
CA PRO A 70 15.66 -11.16 -15.91
C PRO A 70 16.04 -10.90 -17.37
N ALA A 71 15.85 -9.67 -17.83
CA ALA A 71 16.07 -9.27 -19.23
C ALA A 71 17.55 -9.34 -19.66
N GLU A 72 18.47 -9.60 -18.74
CA GLU A 72 19.90 -9.63 -19.01
C GLU A 72 20.58 -10.73 -18.18
N PRO A 73 21.29 -11.70 -18.80
CA PRO A 73 22.10 -12.63 -18.05
C PRO A 73 23.32 -11.90 -17.47
N PRO A 74 23.72 -12.19 -16.21
CA PRO A 74 24.95 -11.63 -15.66
C PRO A 74 26.13 -12.07 -16.53
N ARG A 75 26.86 -11.11 -17.10
CA ARG A 75 28.13 -11.35 -17.82
C ARG A 75 29.20 -11.76 -16.82
N TYR A 76 29.32 -13.05 -16.51
CA TYR A 76 30.33 -13.58 -15.59
C TYR A 76 31.54 -14.26 -16.28
N TRP A 77 31.73 -14.13 -17.59
CA TRP A 77 32.70 -14.99 -18.30
C TRP A 77 34.04 -14.37 -18.72
N ASN A 78 34.37 -13.11 -18.44
CA ASN A 78 35.68 -12.57 -18.84
C ASN A 78 36.67 -12.50 -17.67
N HIS A 79 37.28 -13.62 -17.33
CA HIS A 79 38.64 -13.68 -16.75
C HIS A 79 39.15 -15.13 -16.81
N TYR A 80 39.75 -15.52 -17.93
CA TYR A 80 40.85 -16.49 -18.03
C TYR A 80 41.69 -16.13 -19.26
#